data_AF-A0A1Y1XVW1-F1
#
_entry.id   AF-A0A1Y1XVW1-F1
#
_cell.length_a   1.000
_cell.length_b   1.000
_cell.length_c   1.000
_cell.angle_alpha   90.00
_cell.angle_beta   90.00
_cell.angle_gamma   90.00
#
_symmetry.space_group_name_H-M   'P 1'
#
loop_
_entity.id
_entity.type
_entity.pdbx_description
1 polymer ?
#
loop_
_entity_poly.entity_id
_entity_poly.type
_entity_poly.pdbx_seq_one_letter_code
_entity_poly.pdbx_strand_id
1 'polypeptide(L)'
;MVQSHQPSQRLPPGSDLDEYLSSRGINLRNRNNTSLTRQDLLPHFRRKTVCILSCNACRTTVCQRGMKAILLADTRVELYSTDSTPFGVEHVGLEYSTNNCLCKIKDVACLNCGNILGYNVTSACVSCLTACNNGHYWMLYSTSVIASVRIDPKGTT
;
A
#
# COMPACT_ATOMS: atom_id res chain seq x y z
N MET A 1 -46.52 -15.03 -14.54
CA MET A 1 -46.11 -14.10 -15.61
C MET A 1 -44.74 -13.54 -15.24
N VAL A 2 -43.70 -14.26 -15.63
CA VAL A 2 -42.62 -13.87 -16.57
C VAL A 2 -41.62 -12.87 -15.97
N GLN A 3 -40.48 -13.44 -15.57
CA GLN A 3 -39.18 -12.77 -15.42
C GLN A 3 -38.63 -12.37 -16.81
N SER A 4 -37.92 -11.25 -16.89
CA SER A 4 -36.98 -10.93 -17.99
C SER A 4 -35.79 -10.18 -17.39
N HIS A 5 -34.72 -10.86 -16.98
CA HIS A 5 -33.53 -11.22 -17.78
C HIS A 5 -32.75 -10.03 -18.37
N GLN A 6 -31.51 -9.91 -17.89
CA GLN A 6 -30.41 -9.11 -18.44
C GLN A 6 -30.18 -9.39 -19.93
N PRO A 7 -29.63 -8.44 -20.69
CA PRO A 7 -28.72 -8.74 -21.78
C PRO A 7 -27.27 -8.68 -21.28
N SER A 8 -26.69 -9.86 -21.12
CA SER A 8 -25.24 -10.07 -21.19
C SER A 8 -24.79 -9.82 -22.63
N GLN A 9 -24.16 -8.68 -22.90
CA GLN A 9 -23.49 -8.47 -24.18
C GLN A 9 -22.05 -8.93 -24.09
N ARG A 10 -21.82 -10.14 -24.61
CA ARG A 10 -20.49 -10.63 -25.00
C ARG A 10 -19.95 -9.68 -26.08
N LEU A 11 -18.70 -9.27 -25.94
CA LEU A 11 -17.96 -8.66 -27.05
C LEU A 11 -17.84 -9.70 -28.18
N PRO A 12 -18.11 -9.32 -29.45
CA PRO A 12 -17.84 -10.19 -30.59
C PRO A 12 -16.32 -10.36 -30.76
N PRO A 13 -15.84 -11.54 -31.21
CA PRO A 13 -14.44 -11.73 -31.50
C PRO A 13 -14.09 -10.98 -32.79
N GLY A 14 -13.17 -10.02 -32.70
CA GLY A 14 -12.48 -9.47 -33.87
C GLY A 14 -13.15 -8.28 -34.59
N SER A 15 -13.58 -7.24 -33.87
CA SER A 15 -13.86 -5.93 -34.49
C SER A 15 -12.93 -4.86 -33.93
N ASP A 16 -12.24 -4.18 -34.84
CA ASP A 16 -11.10 -3.27 -34.64
C ASP A 16 -11.36 -2.14 -33.62
N LEU A 17 -10.42 -1.99 -32.69
CA LEU A 17 -10.34 -0.87 -31.73
C LEU A 17 -10.26 0.49 -32.45
N ASP A 18 -9.80 0.49 -33.70
CA ASP A 18 -9.64 1.67 -34.54
C ASP A 18 -10.97 2.33 -34.93
N GLU A 19 -12.05 1.55 -35.07
CA GLU A 19 -13.37 2.07 -35.45
C GLU A 19 -14.02 2.86 -34.29
N TYR A 20 -13.79 2.42 -33.04
CA TYR A 20 -14.25 3.14 -31.84
C TYR A 20 -13.55 4.49 -31.66
N LEU A 21 -12.27 4.58 -32.00
CA LEU A 21 -11.47 5.79 -31.80
C LEU A 21 -11.80 6.88 -32.85
N SER A 22 -12.17 6.49 -34.07
CA SER A 22 -12.58 7.42 -35.13
C SER A 22 -13.89 8.16 -34.79
N SER A 23 -14.83 7.46 -34.14
CA SER A 23 -16.10 8.05 -33.68
C SER A 23 -15.94 9.16 -32.61
N ARG A 24 -14.76 9.25 -31.97
CA ARG A 24 -14.44 10.22 -30.92
C ARG A 24 -13.55 11.39 -31.37
N GLY A 25 -13.21 11.47 -32.67
CA GLY A 25 -12.50 12.63 -33.22
C GLY A 25 -11.07 12.85 -32.69
N ILE A 26 -10.41 11.80 -32.19
CA ILE A 26 -9.03 11.90 -31.66
C ILE A 26 -8.03 11.65 -32.80
N ASN A 27 -7.41 12.73 -33.30
CA ASN A 27 -6.34 12.65 -34.32
C ASN A 27 -4.99 12.27 -33.68
N LEU A 28 -4.52 11.03 -33.87
CA LEU A 28 -3.16 10.59 -33.56
C LEU A 28 -2.31 10.58 -34.85
N ARG A 29 -1.70 11.72 -35.18
CA ARG A 29 -0.58 11.78 -36.11
C ARG A 29 0.49 12.74 -35.59
N ASN A 30 1.50 12.22 -34.90
CA ASN A 30 2.81 12.11 -35.54
C ASN A 30 3.71 11.10 -34.81
N ARG A 31 4.30 10.20 -35.59
CA ARG A 31 5.29 9.20 -35.18
C ARG A 31 6.58 9.92 -34.79
N ASN A 32 7.13 9.59 -33.62
CA ASN A 32 8.57 9.39 -33.50
C ASN A 32 8.80 8.01 -32.89
N ASN A 33 9.53 7.22 -33.67
CA ASN A 33 9.86 5.83 -33.46
C ASN A 33 10.94 5.75 -32.38
N THR A 34 10.55 5.56 -31.13
CA THR A 34 11.44 5.06 -30.08
C THR A 34 10.78 3.82 -29.51
N SER A 35 11.31 2.67 -29.88
CA SER A 35 11.01 1.41 -29.22
C SER A 35 11.31 1.60 -27.73
N LEU A 36 10.27 1.80 -26.91
CA LEU A 36 10.42 1.88 -25.46
C LEU A 36 10.97 0.54 -25.00
N THR A 37 12.26 0.53 -24.72
CA THR A 37 12.93 -0.63 -24.19
C THR A 37 12.40 -0.83 -22.77
N ARG A 38 12.42 -2.08 -22.29
CA ARG A 38 12.05 -2.45 -20.92
C ARG A 38 12.86 -1.71 -19.83
N GLN A 39 13.81 -0.87 -20.23
CA GLN A 39 14.71 -0.06 -19.42
C GLN A 39 14.26 1.40 -19.23
N ASP A 40 13.20 1.85 -19.91
CA ASP A 40 12.68 3.23 -19.79
C ASP A 40 11.58 3.40 -18.71
N LEU A 41 11.31 2.34 -17.93
CA LEU A 41 10.49 2.42 -16.72
C LEU A 41 11.39 2.86 -15.56
N LEU A 42 11.12 4.06 -15.05
CA LEU A 42 11.89 4.80 -14.05
C LEU A 42 12.55 3.94 -12.94
N PRO A 43 13.70 4.39 -12.39
CA PRO A 43 14.37 3.78 -11.22
C PRO A 43 13.54 3.82 -9.90
N HIS A 44 12.26 4.16 -9.98
CA HIS A 44 11.34 4.40 -8.87
C HIS A 44 10.63 3.16 -8.33
N PHE A 45 10.72 2.02 -9.02
CA PHE A 45 10.36 0.71 -8.48
C PHE A 45 11.61 -0.15 -8.28
N ARG A 46 12.61 0.36 -7.53
CA ARG A 46 13.46 -0.57 -6.78
C ARG A 46 12.51 -1.40 -5.92
N ARG A 47 12.55 -2.73 -6.05
CA ARG A 47 11.82 -3.64 -5.15
C ARG A 47 12.10 -3.17 -3.72
N LYS A 48 11.08 -2.62 -3.07
CA LYS A 48 11.22 -2.15 -1.70
C LYS A 48 11.50 -3.38 -0.85
N THR A 49 12.63 -3.38 -0.17
CA THR A 49 13.06 -4.49 0.68
C THR A 49 11.97 -4.81 1.70
N VAL A 50 11.56 -6.08 1.74
CA VAL A 50 10.65 -6.59 2.77
C VAL A 50 11.49 -6.95 3.99
N CYS A 51 11.05 -6.50 5.15
CA CYS A 51 11.75 -6.69 6.42
C CYS A 51 10.90 -7.47 7.41
N ILE A 52 11.57 -8.22 8.27
CA ILE A 52 11.01 -8.73 9.52
C ILE A 52 11.22 -7.63 10.57
N LEU A 53 10.16 -7.30 11.31
CA LEU A 53 10.17 -6.27 12.34
C LEU A 53 10.05 -6.91 13.72
N SER A 54 10.91 -6.46 14.63
CA SER A 54 10.90 -6.85 16.04
C SER A 54 10.75 -5.63 16.93
N CYS A 55 10.06 -5.76 18.06
CA CYS A 55 9.98 -4.69 19.05
C CYS A 55 11.39 -4.27 19.50
N ASN A 56 11.69 -2.97 19.49
CA ASN A 56 12.99 -2.47 19.90
C ASN A 56 13.29 -2.73 21.39
N ALA A 57 12.25 -2.68 22.24
CA ALA A 57 12.36 -2.82 23.68
C ALA A 57 12.62 -4.28 24.12
N CYS A 58 11.86 -5.25 23.61
CA CYS A 58 11.92 -6.64 24.08
C CYS A 58 12.37 -7.66 23.02
N ARG A 59 12.68 -7.20 21.80
CA ARG A 59 13.14 -8.01 20.65
C ARG A 59 12.14 -9.05 20.11
N THR A 60 10.95 -9.17 20.69
CA THR A 60 9.87 -10.02 20.16
C THR A 60 9.54 -9.61 18.73
N THR A 61 9.55 -10.57 17.81
CA THR A 61 9.10 -10.33 16.44
C THR A 61 7.61 -9.99 16.45
N VAL A 62 7.22 -8.98 15.67
CA VAL A 62 5.82 -8.51 15.59
C VAL A 62 5.29 -8.46 14.16
N CYS A 63 6.16 -8.48 13.14
CA CYS A 63 5.74 -8.49 11.74
C CYS A 63 6.77 -9.21 10.88
N GLN A 64 6.31 -10.02 9.91
CA GLN A 64 7.20 -10.72 8.96
C GLN A 64 7.36 -9.99 7.62
N ARG A 65 6.49 -9.01 7.35
CA ARG A 65 6.37 -8.33 6.04
C ARG A 65 6.23 -6.81 6.19
N GLY A 66 7.19 -6.19 6.86
CA GLY A 66 7.30 -4.74 6.93
C GLY A 66 7.97 -4.15 5.69
N MET A 67 7.54 -2.97 5.26
CA MET A 67 8.17 -2.20 4.19
C MET A 67 8.48 -0.80 4.69
N LYS A 68 9.69 -0.30 4.43
CA LYS A 68 10.04 1.08 4.83
C LYS A 68 9.14 2.08 4.10
N ALA A 69 8.60 3.03 4.85
CA ALA A 69 7.70 4.08 4.40
C ALA A 69 8.13 5.43 4.96
N ILE A 70 7.74 6.49 4.28
CA ILE A 70 7.93 7.87 4.72
C ILE A 70 6.56 8.51 4.75
N LEU A 71 6.24 9.25 5.81
CA LEU A 71 4.99 9.98 5.89
C LEU A 71 5.01 11.15 4.90
N LEU A 72 4.01 11.22 4.00
CA LEU A 72 3.99 12.27 2.97
C LEU A 72 3.80 13.68 3.56
N ALA A 73 3.12 13.78 4.70
CA ALA A 73 2.90 15.05 5.40
C ALA A 73 4.13 15.52 6.19
N ASP A 74 5.02 14.60 6.59
CA ASP A 74 6.29 14.94 7.25
C ASP A 74 7.35 13.90 6.88
N THR A 75 8.21 14.26 5.94
CA THR A 75 9.22 13.34 5.39
C THR A 75 10.34 13.00 6.36
N ARG A 76 10.39 13.66 7.52
CA ARG A 76 11.34 13.34 8.60
C ARG A 76 10.86 12.15 9.44
N VAL A 77 9.58 11.80 9.34
CA VAL A 77 9.00 10.65 10.04
C VAL A 77 9.18 9.40 9.18
N GLU A 78 10.14 8.57 9.57
CA GLU A 78 10.35 7.25 8.99
C GLU A 78 9.49 6.19 9.70
N LEU A 79 8.81 5.38 8.90
CA LEU A 79 7.89 4.34 9.35
C LEU A 79 8.20 3.02 8.65
N TYR A 80 7.63 1.95 9.19
CA TYR A 80 7.39 0.72 8.44
C TYR A 80 5.89 0.52 8.28
N SER A 81 5.45 0.14 7.08
CA SER A 81 4.06 -0.22 6.81
C SER A 81 3.95 -1.72 6.54
N THR A 82 2.80 -2.30 6.89
CA THR A 82 2.49 -3.71 6.62
C THR A 82 1.08 -3.84 6.06
N ASP A 83 0.91 -4.80 5.13
CA ASP A 83 -0.36 -5.17 4.50
C ASP A 83 -1.18 -6.16 5.36
N SER A 84 -0.62 -6.62 6.46
CA SER A 84 -1.22 -7.60 7.37
C SER A 84 -1.13 -7.14 8.82
N THR A 85 -2.12 -7.53 9.63
CA THR A 85 -2.15 -7.29 11.07
C THR A 85 -0.88 -7.85 11.71
N PRO A 86 -0.07 -7.02 12.40
CA PRO A 86 1.08 -7.49 13.16
C PRO A 86 0.64 -8.47 14.26
N PHE A 87 1.50 -9.42 14.58
CA PHE A 87 1.26 -10.40 15.65
C PHE A 87 1.83 -9.89 16.98
N GLY A 88 1.22 -10.31 18.09
CA GLY A 88 1.70 -9.92 19.42
C GLY A 88 1.60 -8.42 19.69
N VAL A 89 0.61 -7.74 19.09
CA VAL A 89 0.29 -6.34 19.33
C VAL A 89 -1.19 -6.18 19.65
N GLU A 90 -1.55 -5.11 20.35
CA GLU A 90 -2.93 -4.77 20.70
C GLU A 90 -3.16 -3.27 20.62
N HIS A 91 -4.40 -2.85 20.33
CA HIS A 91 -4.76 -1.44 20.34
C HIS A 91 -4.82 -0.89 21.75
N VAL A 92 -4.26 0.30 21.96
CA VAL A 92 -4.25 0.96 23.27
C VAL A 92 -4.76 2.40 23.19
N GLY A 93 -5.27 2.90 24.32
CA GLY A 93 -5.78 4.27 24.41
C GLY A 93 -7.09 4.50 23.67
N LEU A 94 -7.39 5.79 23.46
CA LEU A 94 -8.56 6.24 22.71
C LEU A 94 -8.23 6.41 21.23
N GLU A 95 -9.25 6.30 20.40
CA GLU A 95 -9.15 6.62 18.98
C GLU A 95 -9.03 8.13 18.78
N TYR A 96 -8.17 8.55 17.85
CA TYR A 96 -7.94 9.96 17.54
C TYR A 96 -7.79 10.19 16.03
N SER A 97 -7.70 11.46 15.64
CA SER A 97 -7.45 11.88 14.25
C SER A 97 -6.28 12.88 14.23
N THR A 98 -5.60 12.98 13.08
CA THR A 98 -4.54 13.98 12.89
C THR A 98 -5.08 15.20 12.16
N ASN A 99 -4.34 16.30 12.13
CA ASN A 99 -4.76 17.51 11.42
C ASN A 99 -4.76 17.35 9.87
N ASN A 100 -4.16 16.28 9.35
CA ASN A 100 -4.00 16.08 7.91
C ASN A 100 -5.23 15.41 7.26
N CYS A 101 -5.99 14.63 8.02
CA CYS A 101 -7.16 13.91 7.52
C CYS A 101 -8.08 13.49 8.66
N LEU A 102 -9.33 13.19 8.33
CA LEU A 102 -10.34 12.71 9.29
C LEU A 102 -10.26 11.20 9.53
N CYS A 103 -9.17 10.55 9.14
CA CYS A 103 -8.94 9.15 9.47
C CYS A 103 -8.97 8.96 10.98
N LYS A 104 -9.56 7.85 11.40
CA LYS A 104 -9.50 7.37 12.76
C LYS A 104 -8.32 6.45 12.92
N ILE A 105 -7.49 6.75 13.91
CA ILE A 105 -6.29 6.00 14.22
C ILE A 105 -6.24 5.68 15.71
N LYS A 106 -5.58 4.56 16.02
CA LYS A 106 -5.40 4.08 17.38
C LYS A 106 -4.01 3.52 17.56
N ASP A 107 -3.37 3.83 18.68
CA ASP A 107 -2.01 3.36 18.96
C ASP A 107 -2.00 1.86 19.14
N VAL A 108 -0.88 1.23 18.79
CA VAL A 108 -0.67 -0.21 18.94
C VAL A 108 0.57 -0.48 19.81
N ALA A 109 0.39 -1.31 20.83
CA ALA A 109 1.43 -1.67 21.79
C ALA A 109 1.86 -3.12 21.64
N CYS A 110 3.12 -3.41 21.97
CA CYS A 110 3.63 -4.77 22.05
C CYS A 110 2.99 -5.52 23.22
N LEU A 111 2.33 -6.66 22.98
CA LEU A 111 1.74 -7.48 24.04
C LEU A 111 2.78 -8.08 25.00
N ASN A 112 4.04 -8.21 24.59
CA ASN A 112 5.09 -8.77 25.42
C ASN A 112 5.69 -7.76 26.43
N CYS A 113 5.69 -6.45 26.12
CA CYS A 113 6.37 -5.46 26.98
C CYS A 113 5.63 -4.12 27.17
N GLY A 114 4.48 -3.93 26.52
CA GLY A 114 3.68 -2.71 26.58
C GLY A 114 4.22 -1.52 25.78
N ASN A 115 5.39 -1.62 25.15
CA ASN A 115 5.95 -0.50 24.39
C ASN A 115 5.07 -0.14 23.18
N ILE A 116 4.81 1.15 22.96
CA ILE A 116 4.09 1.65 21.78
C ILE A 116 4.95 1.46 20.54
N LEU A 117 4.41 0.72 19.57
CA LEU A 117 5.13 0.38 18.34
C LEU A 117 4.72 1.25 17.16
N GLY A 118 3.54 1.86 17.18
CA GLY A 118 2.97 2.53 16.03
C GLY A 118 1.49 2.81 16.20
N TYR A 119 0.79 2.89 15.08
CA TYR A 119 -0.66 3.07 15.03
C TYR A 119 -1.30 2.23 13.93
N ASN A 120 -2.59 1.98 14.09
CA ASN A 120 -3.47 1.41 13.07
C ASN A 120 -4.53 2.44 12.66
N VAL A 121 -4.79 2.56 11.37
CA VAL A 121 -5.93 3.28 10.83
C VAL A 121 -7.15 2.38 10.94
N THR A 122 -8.00 2.67 11.92
CA THR A 122 -9.23 1.91 12.22
C THR A 122 -10.36 2.28 11.27
N SER A 123 -10.39 3.53 10.78
CA SER A 123 -11.33 3.99 9.76
C SER A 123 -10.69 5.04 8.86
N ALA A 124 -10.62 4.75 7.55
CA ALA A 124 -10.12 5.70 6.57
C ALA A 124 -11.24 6.68 6.15
N CYS A 125 -10.91 7.97 6.07
CA CYS A 125 -11.86 8.96 5.55
C CYS A 125 -11.98 8.89 4.02
N VAL A 126 -13.08 9.44 3.48
CA VAL A 126 -13.38 9.38 2.03
C VAL A 126 -12.22 9.88 1.17
N SER A 127 -11.62 11.02 1.52
CA SER A 127 -10.49 11.58 0.77
C SER A 127 -9.27 10.67 0.73
N CYS A 128 -8.99 9.92 1.81
CA CYS A 128 -7.88 8.98 1.83
C CYS A 128 -8.18 7.68 1.08
N LEU A 129 -9.45 7.24 1.08
CA LEU A 129 -9.89 6.09 0.30
C LEU A 129 -9.87 6.35 -1.21
N THR A 130 -10.22 7.57 -1.63
CA THR A 130 -10.20 7.96 -3.04
C THR A 130 -8.81 8.36 -3.55
N ALA A 131 -7.88 8.65 -2.65
CA ALA A 131 -6.47 8.84 -2.99
C ALA A 131 -5.79 7.52 -3.37
N CYS A 132 -4.68 7.61 -4.10
CA CYS A 132 -3.79 6.46 -4.34
C CYS A 132 -3.11 6.04 -3.03
N ASN A 133 -3.72 5.11 -2.30
CA ASN A 133 -3.15 4.47 -1.12
C ASN A 133 -2.78 3.00 -1.42
N ASN A 134 -1.85 2.46 -0.65
CA ASN A 134 -1.39 1.08 -0.84
C ASN A 134 -2.19 0.05 -0.01
N GLY A 135 -3.28 0.47 0.65
CA GLY A 135 -4.06 -0.39 1.55
C GLY A 135 -3.33 -0.81 2.84
N HIS A 136 -2.20 -0.20 3.18
CA HIS A 136 -1.46 -0.50 4.40
C HIS A 136 -1.99 0.37 5.55
N TYR A 137 -2.84 -0.21 6.39
CA TYR A 137 -3.45 0.49 7.52
C TYR A 137 -2.66 0.37 8.83
N TRP A 138 -1.53 -0.33 8.81
CA TRP A 138 -0.68 -0.54 9.97
C TRP A 138 0.66 0.13 9.75
N MET A 139 1.00 1.07 10.64
CA MET A 139 2.21 1.87 10.58
C MET A 139 2.99 1.72 11.87
N LEU A 140 4.23 1.25 11.80
CA LEU A 140 5.13 1.08 12.94
C LEU A 140 6.23 2.13 12.89
N TYR A 141 6.52 2.76 14.02
CA TYR A 141 7.59 3.76 14.14
C TYR A 141 8.95 3.09 13.97
N SER A 142 9.79 3.64 13.09
CA SER A 142 11.16 3.16 12.88
C SER A 142 12.02 3.18 14.16
N THR A 143 11.70 4.04 15.13
CA THR A 143 12.37 4.13 16.43
C THR A 143 11.91 3.06 17.42
N SER A 144 10.70 2.51 17.25
CA SER A 144 10.10 1.51 18.14
C SER A 144 10.29 0.08 17.68
N VAL A 145 10.81 -0.14 16.46
CA VAL A 145 11.08 -1.47 15.90
C VAL A 145 12.50 -1.58 15.35
N ILE A 146 13.02 -2.80 15.34
CA ILE A 146 14.24 -3.17 14.60
C ILE A 146 13.78 -3.85 13.33
N ALA A 147 14.32 -3.43 12.20
CA ALA A 147 14.10 -4.09 10.92
C ALA A 147 15.30 -4.96 10.54
N SER A 148 15.02 -6.20 10.17
CA SER A 148 15.98 -7.11 9.56
C SER A 148 15.48 -7.47 8.16
N VAL A 149 16.37 -7.44 7.17
CA VAL A 149 16.02 -7.77 5.79
C VAL A 149 15.52 -9.22 5.73
N ARG A 150 14.38 -9.43 5.09
CA ARG A 150 13.87 -10.77 4.84
C ARG A 150 14.65 -11.37 3.67
N ILE A 151 15.46 -12.39 3.96
CA ILE A 151 16.18 -13.15 2.95
C ILE A 151 15.29 -14.31 2.53
N ASP A 152 14.92 -14.40 1.26
CA ASP A 152 14.17 -15.56 0.77
C ASP A 152 15.07 -16.82 0.83
N PRO A 153 14.53 -18.05 0.89
CA PRO A 153 15.32 -19.29 1.03
C PRO A 153 16.43 -19.51 -0.02
N LYS A 154 16.39 -18.78 -1.13
CA LYS A 154 17.41 -18.77 -2.18
C LYS A 154 18.55 -17.77 -1.94
N GLY A 155 18.56 -17.06 -0.80
CA GLY A 155 19.59 -16.07 -0.46
C GLY A 155 19.44 -14.73 -1.20
N THR A 156 18.30 -14.48 -1.87
CA THR A 156 18.06 -13.23 -2.63
C THR A 156 17.11 -12.32 -1.85
N THR A 157 17.40 -11.01 -1.86
CA THR A 157 16.58 -9.94 -1.28
C THR A 157 15.54 -9.39 -2.24
#